data_AF-A0A6U5Z0I3-F1
#
_entry.id   AF-A0A6U5Z0I3-F1
#
_cell.length_a   1.000
_cell.length_b   1.000
_cell.length_c   1.000
_cell.angle_alpha   90.00
_cell.angle_beta   90.00
_cell.angle_gamma   90.00
#
_symmetry.space_group_name_H-M   'P 1'
#
loop_
_entity.id
_entity.type
_entity.pdbx_description
1 polymer ?
#
loop_
_entity_poly.entity_id
_entity_poly.type
_entity_poly.pdbx_seq_one_letter_code
_entity_poly.pdbx_strand_id
1 'polypeptide(L)'
;MTYMRQRLSNSSVFLMEFFRDYDSTKRGYISTHDMLRGLDGCRCFQDMSRGEKGLVVRFFSEDRPQQFKDQTFNYAVFCEILQPTNDTRVQMNNVYQRLKEELDAFNPDMSLDSPYAIQPLTPEGELRCKYLKRKLKHKITSTRVSARELLGDYDPHLNGGTVGWMKKTSKHTQFLCNLPGCISRSQYMRVMRVLALLLL
;
A
#
# COMPACT_ATOMS: atom_id res chain seq x y z
N MET A 1 -3.94 13.84 -8.06
CA MET A 1 -4.41 12.97 -6.95
C MET A 1 -5.29 11.83 -7.44
N THR A 2 -6.25 12.08 -8.35
CA THR A 2 -7.05 11.03 -9.03
C THR A 2 -6.20 9.91 -9.62
N TYR A 3 -5.15 10.26 -10.36
CA TYR A 3 -4.15 9.33 -10.89
C TYR A 3 -3.56 8.40 -9.82
N MET A 4 -3.13 8.97 -8.69
CA MET A 4 -2.50 8.20 -7.62
C MET A 4 -3.49 7.22 -6.99
N ARG A 5 -4.73 7.65 -6.76
CA ARG A 5 -5.79 6.80 -6.20
C ARG A 5 -6.13 5.65 -7.14
N GLN A 6 -6.22 5.91 -8.45
CA GLN A 6 -6.46 4.86 -9.44
C GLN A 6 -5.30 3.85 -9.53
N ARG A 7 -4.05 4.33 -9.47
CA ARG A 7 -2.88 3.45 -9.47
C ARG A 7 -2.85 2.55 -8.24
N LEU A 8 -3.24 3.09 -7.09
CA LEU A 8 -3.38 2.31 -5.86
C LEU A 8 -4.50 1.29 -5.96
N SER A 9 -5.69 1.64 -6.44
CA SER A 9 -6.81 0.69 -6.58
C SER A 9 -6.49 -0.44 -7.57
N ASN A 10 -5.73 -0.14 -8.62
CA ASN A 10 -5.23 -1.14 -9.57
C ASN A 10 -4.07 -1.99 -9.04
N SER A 11 -3.59 -1.74 -7.81
CA SER A 11 -2.45 -2.41 -7.21
C SER A 11 -2.79 -3.01 -5.85
N SER A 12 -2.26 -4.18 -5.53
CA SER A 12 -2.40 -4.76 -4.18
C SER A 12 -1.34 -4.19 -3.23
N VAL A 13 -1.20 -2.86 -3.20
CA VAL A 13 -0.20 -2.15 -2.38
C VAL A 13 -0.88 -1.40 -1.25
N PHE A 14 -0.33 -1.54 -0.05
CA PHE A 14 -0.78 -0.78 1.11
C PHE A 14 0.17 0.39 1.39
N LEU A 15 -0.27 1.61 1.09
CA LEU A 15 0.58 2.79 1.01
C LEU A 15 1.23 3.16 2.36
N MET A 16 0.47 3.00 3.45
CA MET A 16 0.89 3.36 4.82
C MET A 16 2.19 2.67 5.26
N GLU A 17 2.48 1.47 4.73
CA GLU A 17 3.68 0.72 5.12
C GLU A 17 4.98 1.27 4.56
N PHE A 18 4.93 2.09 3.51
CA PHE A 18 6.12 2.70 2.96
C PHE A 18 6.60 3.89 3.78
N PHE A 19 5.75 4.41 4.67
CA PHE A 19 6.03 5.61 5.47
C PHE A 19 6.26 5.32 6.95
N ARG A 20 5.67 4.25 7.47
CA ARG A 20 5.67 3.94 8.91
C ARG A 20 7.07 3.87 9.54
N ASP A 21 8.03 3.28 8.84
CA ASP A 21 9.39 3.11 9.37
C ASP A 21 10.13 4.46 9.52
N TYR A 22 9.67 5.51 8.83
CA TYR A 22 10.22 6.86 8.92
C TYR A 22 9.59 7.69 10.05
N ASP A 23 8.39 7.34 10.52
CA ASP A 23 7.75 7.99 11.68
C ASP A 23 7.84 7.15 12.94
N SER A 24 9.02 7.18 13.57
CA SER A 24 9.26 6.54 14.86
C SER A 24 8.32 7.04 15.97
N THR A 25 7.82 8.27 15.86
CA THR A 25 6.97 8.90 16.88
C THR A 25 5.48 8.58 16.71
N LYS A 26 5.09 8.00 15.57
CA LYS A 26 3.70 7.66 15.21
C LYS A 26 2.74 8.83 15.29
N ARG A 27 3.20 10.02 14.89
CA ARG A 27 2.43 11.26 14.90
C ARG A 27 1.75 11.57 13.58
N GLY A 28 2.08 10.83 12.52
CA GLY A 28 1.53 11.01 11.18
C GLY A 28 2.32 11.97 10.30
N TYR A 29 3.54 12.34 10.71
CA TYR A 29 4.38 13.31 10.00
C TYR A 29 5.79 12.77 9.76
N ILE A 30 6.34 13.08 8.59
CA ILE A 30 7.70 12.70 8.18
C ILE A 30 8.38 13.85 7.44
N SER A 31 9.69 13.72 7.22
CA SER A 31 10.41 14.69 6.41
C SER A 31 10.06 14.57 4.92
N THR A 32 10.22 15.67 4.17
CA THR A 32 10.07 15.64 2.71
C THR A 32 10.97 14.61 2.06
N HIS A 33 12.20 14.47 2.55
CA HIS A 33 13.14 13.48 2.04
C HIS A 33 12.64 12.05 2.25
N ASP A 34 12.11 11.74 3.44
CA ASP A 34 11.59 10.40 3.75
C ASP A 34 10.29 10.09 3.02
N MET A 35 9.45 11.12 2.80
CA MET A 35 8.28 11.03 1.93
C MET A 35 8.68 10.64 0.51
N LEU A 36 9.67 11.30 -0.08
CA LEU A 36 10.13 10.98 -1.43
C LEU A 36 10.69 9.55 -1.52
N ARG A 37 11.48 9.13 -0.51
CA ARG A 37 11.97 7.74 -0.44
C ARG A 37 10.84 6.72 -0.30
N GLY A 38 9.82 7.03 0.51
CA GLY A 38 8.64 6.18 0.65
C GLY A 38 7.87 6.04 -0.67
N LEU A 39 7.66 7.14 -1.39
CA LEU A 39 7.04 7.12 -2.71
C LEU A 39 7.87 6.37 -3.76
N ASP A 40 9.19 6.55 -3.79
CA ASP A 40 10.09 5.81 -4.69
C ASP A 40 10.09 4.30 -4.39
N GLY A 41 9.86 3.95 -3.12
CA GLY A 41 9.61 2.58 -2.67
C GLY A 41 8.28 2.02 -3.16
N CYS A 42 7.24 2.84 -3.38
CA CYS A 42 6.02 2.38 -4.04
C CYS A 42 6.26 2.26 -5.54
N ARG A 43 6.38 1.01 -6.01
CA ARG A 43 6.49 0.71 -7.45
C ARG A 43 5.33 1.27 -8.27
N CYS A 44 4.20 1.54 -7.64
CA CYS A 44 3.00 2.08 -8.24
C CYS A 44 3.11 3.53 -8.74
N PHE A 45 4.14 4.28 -8.29
CA PHE A 45 4.33 5.72 -8.55
C PHE A 45 5.68 6.06 -9.19
N GLN A 46 6.41 5.09 -9.73
CA GLN A 46 7.75 5.35 -10.28
C GLN A 46 7.76 6.19 -11.55
N ASP A 47 6.65 6.20 -12.27
CA ASP A 47 6.43 7.01 -13.47
C ASP A 47 6.11 8.48 -13.16
N MET A 48 5.87 8.84 -11.90
CA MET A 48 5.69 10.24 -11.50
C MET A 48 7.02 11.00 -11.57
N SER A 49 7.01 12.12 -12.27
CA SER A 49 8.12 13.07 -12.35
C SER A 49 8.43 13.71 -10.99
N ARG A 50 9.64 14.27 -10.87
CA ARG A 50 10.04 15.02 -9.67
C ARG A 50 9.13 16.22 -9.40
N GLY A 51 8.65 16.88 -10.46
CA GLY A 51 7.73 18.01 -10.36
C GLY A 51 6.39 17.61 -9.75
N GLU A 52 5.81 16.50 -10.21
CA GLU A 52 4.53 15.98 -9.68
C GLU A 52 4.66 15.56 -8.22
N LYS A 53 5.75 14.89 -7.85
CA LYS A 53 6.05 14.57 -6.44
C LYS A 53 6.16 15.84 -5.59
N GLY A 54 6.79 16.89 -6.12
CA GLY A 54 6.89 18.19 -5.47
C GLY A 54 5.54 18.86 -5.20
N LEU A 55 4.57 18.72 -6.12
CA LEU A 55 3.21 19.22 -5.91
C LEU A 55 2.51 18.49 -4.77
N VAL A 56 2.67 17.16 -4.68
CA VAL A 56 2.13 16.37 -3.56
C VAL A 56 2.76 16.80 -2.24
N VAL A 57 4.09 16.92 -2.20
CA VAL A 57 4.81 17.41 -1.01
C VAL A 57 4.24 18.74 -0.56
N ARG A 58 4.13 19.71 -1.47
CA ARG A 58 3.66 21.06 -1.14
C ARG A 58 2.22 21.07 -0.61
N PHE A 59 1.35 20.22 -1.14
CA PHE A 59 -0.07 20.19 -0.75
C PHE A 59 -0.30 19.58 0.65
N PHE A 60 0.51 18.59 1.03
CA PHE A 60 0.39 17.88 2.32
C PHE A 60 1.41 18.33 3.37
N SER A 61 2.22 19.34 3.07
CA SER A 61 3.13 19.92 4.06
C SER A 61 2.38 20.96 4.88
N GLU A 62 2.55 20.88 6.19
CA GLU A 62 1.96 21.79 7.16
C GLU A 62 3.06 22.45 8.01
N ASP A 63 2.80 23.67 8.48
CA ASP A 63 3.68 24.35 9.43
C ASP A 63 3.67 23.64 10.78
N ARG A 64 4.85 23.47 11.37
CA ARG A 64 5.06 22.67 12.57
C ARG A 64 5.89 23.42 13.60
N PRO A 65 5.70 23.15 14.91
CA PRO A 65 6.53 23.75 15.96
C PRO A 65 8.01 23.50 15.71
N GLN A 66 8.88 24.39 16.21
CA GLN A 66 10.33 24.37 15.95
C GLN A 66 10.99 23.01 16.20
N GLN A 67 10.53 22.28 17.22
CA GLN A 67 10.99 20.93 17.57
C GLN A 67 10.71 19.86 16.49
N PHE A 68 9.78 20.10 15.56
CA PHE A 68 9.41 19.22 14.45
C PHE A 68 9.48 19.91 13.08
N LYS A 69 10.31 20.96 12.96
CA LYS A 69 10.43 21.77 11.73
C LYS A 69 10.76 20.95 10.47
N ASP A 70 11.43 19.81 10.64
CA ASP A 70 11.85 18.95 9.53
C ASP A 70 10.80 17.88 9.19
N GLN A 71 9.74 17.73 9.99
CA GLN A 71 8.66 16.75 9.83
C GLN A 71 7.35 17.45 9.46
N THR A 72 7.32 18.05 8.27
CA THR A 72 6.19 18.87 7.80
C THR A 72 5.17 18.08 7.00
N PHE A 73 5.54 16.96 6.39
CA PHE A 73 4.65 16.23 5.50
C PHE A 73 3.69 15.31 6.27
N ASN A 74 2.40 15.59 6.18
CA ASN A 74 1.33 14.83 6.83
C ASN A 74 0.99 13.54 6.05
N TYR A 75 1.84 12.51 6.20
CA TYR A 75 1.66 11.25 5.48
C TYR A 75 0.42 10.47 5.94
N ALA A 76 -0.01 10.65 7.19
CA ALA A 76 -1.19 9.96 7.71
C ALA A 76 -2.46 10.39 6.98
N VAL A 77 -2.67 11.71 6.82
CA VAL A 77 -3.77 12.24 6.03
C VAL A 77 -3.62 11.88 4.56
N PHE A 78 -2.41 11.99 3.99
CA PHE A 78 -2.13 11.59 2.62
C PHE A 78 -2.55 10.14 2.33
N CYS A 79 -2.20 9.20 3.22
CA CYS A 79 -2.57 7.80 3.09
C CYS A 79 -4.09 7.61 3.24
N GLU A 80 -4.72 8.25 4.22
CA GLU A 80 -6.16 8.11 4.45
C GLU A 80 -6.99 8.72 3.31
N ILE A 81 -6.51 9.79 2.66
CA ILE A 81 -7.15 10.31 1.45
C ILE A 81 -6.96 9.35 0.28
N LEU A 82 -5.76 8.83 0.04
CA LEU A 82 -5.54 8.00 -1.15
C LEU A 82 -6.07 6.57 -1.03
N GLN A 83 -6.05 6.00 0.18
CA GLN A 83 -6.48 4.65 0.48
C GLN A 83 -7.19 4.64 1.83
N PRO A 84 -8.48 5.05 1.87
CA PRO A 84 -9.23 5.18 3.12
C PRO A 84 -9.26 3.89 3.93
N THR A 85 -8.89 3.98 5.20
CA THR A 85 -8.97 2.89 6.18
C THR A 85 -9.92 3.19 7.32
N ASN A 86 -10.53 4.39 7.31
CA ASN A 86 -11.36 4.94 8.37
C ASN A 86 -10.62 4.99 9.72
N ASP A 87 -9.34 5.39 9.70
CA ASP A 87 -8.56 5.56 10.92
C ASP A 87 -9.02 6.81 11.68
N THR A 88 -9.70 6.59 12.81
CA THR A 88 -10.29 7.65 13.65
C THR A 88 -9.26 8.59 14.27
N ARG A 89 -7.97 8.23 14.23
CA ARG A 89 -6.87 9.08 14.74
C ARG A 89 -6.47 10.17 13.75
N VAL A 90 -6.82 10.00 12.48
CA VAL A 90 -6.45 10.94 11.41
C VAL A 90 -7.44 12.09 11.39
N GLN A 91 -6.96 13.29 11.70
CA GLN A 91 -7.76 14.50 11.67
C GLN A 91 -7.59 15.21 10.33
N MET A 92 -8.69 15.44 9.62
CA MET A 92 -8.70 16.13 8.32
C MET A 92 -9.28 17.53 8.47
N ASN A 93 -8.55 18.53 7.97
CA ASN A 93 -9.08 19.88 7.80
C ASN A 93 -10.10 19.94 6.64
N ASN A 94 -10.79 21.07 6.50
CA ASN A 94 -11.81 21.27 5.47
C ASN A 94 -11.27 21.10 4.04
N VAL A 95 -10.00 21.41 3.80
CA VAL A 95 -9.36 21.26 2.47
C VAL A 95 -9.20 19.79 2.12
N TYR A 96 -8.75 18.98 3.08
CA TYR A 96 -8.59 17.54 2.92
C TYR A 96 -9.92 16.80 2.81
N GLN A 97 -10.93 17.23 3.56
CA GLN A 97 -12.29 16.67 3.44
C GLN A 97 -12.84 16.89 2.04
N ARG A 98 -12.76 18.11 1.50
CA ARG A 98 -13.18 18.41 0.12
C ARG A 98 -12.42 17.59 -0.91
N LEU A 99 -11.09 17.51 -0.78
CA LEU A 99 -10.28 16.67 -1.68
C LEU A 99 -10.71 15.20 -1.62
N LYS A 100 -10.99 14.68 -0.43
CA LYS A 100 -11.46 13.30 -0.27
C LYS A 100 -12.80 13.10 -0.96
N GLU A 101 -13.76 14.00 -0.77
CA GLU A 101 -15.07 13.97 -1.42
C GLU A 101 -14.97 14.03 -2.95
N GLU A 102 -14.14 14.94 -3.48
CA GLU A 102 -13.88 15.06 -4.93
C GLU A 102 -13.32 13.76 -5.51
N LEU A 103 -12.37 13.14 -4.81
CA LEU A 103 -11.79 11.88 -5.24
C LEU A 103 -12.75 10.69 -5.05
N ASP A 104 -13.64 10.72 -4.05
CA ASP A 104 -14.64 9.66 -3.81
C ASP A 104 -15.74 9.70 -4.88
N ALA A 105 -16.09 10.90 -5.36
CA ALA A 105 -17.02 11.11 -6.46
C ALA A 105 -16.40 10.87 -7.85
N PHE A 106 -15.07 10.76 -7.94
CA PHE A 106 -14.36 10.59 -9.20
C PHE A 106 -14.54 9.17 -9.75
N ASN A 107 -15.17 9.06 -10.92
CA ASN A 107 -15.31 7.81 -11.67
C ASN A 107 -14.57 7.93 -13.01
N PRO A 108 -13.33 7.43 -13.13
CA PRO A 108 -12.57 7.53 -14.37
C PRO A 108 -13.16 6.65 -15.47
N ASP A 109 -13.09 7.13 -16.70
CA ASP A 109 -13.22 6.25 -17.85
C ASP A 109 -12.04 5.27 -17.86
N MET A 110 -12.35 3.98 -18.02
CA MET A 110 -11.37 2.89 -18.06
C MET A 110 -11.19 2.32 -19.48
N SER A 111 -11.67 3.04 -20.50
CA SER A 111 -11.41 2.76 -21.92
C SER A 111 -9.90 2.75 -22.22
N LEU A 112 -9.48 2.03 -23.26
CA LEU A 112 -8.06 1.86 -23.63
C LEU A 112 -7.31 3.19 -23.85
N ASP A 113 -8.00 4.23 -24.32
CA ASP A 113 -7.42 5.54 -24.60
C ASP A 113 -7.33 6.43 -23.34
N SER A 114 -7.90 5.99 -22.22
CA SER A 114 -7.87 6.72 -20.97
C SER A 114 -6.48 6.65 -20.33
N PRO A 115 -5.98 7.77 -19.76
CA PRO A 115 -4.76 7.75 -18.95
C PRO A 115 -4.89 6.93 -17.66
N TYR A 116 -6.11 6.53 -17.30
CA TYR A 116 -6.43 5.71 -16.13
C TYR A 116 -6.58 4.22 -16.45
N ALA A 117 -6.55 3.85 -17.73
CA ALA A 117 -6.72 2.49 -18.19
C ALA A 117 -5.68 1.54 -17.59
N ILE A 118 -6.09 0.31 -17.29
CA ILE A 118 -5.14 -0.75 -16.95
C ILE A 118 -4.42 -1.12 -18.24
N GLN A 119 -3.15 -0.71 -18.35
CA GLN A 119 -2.34 -1.08 -19.50
C GLN A 119 -2.12 -2.59 -19.52
N PRO A 120 -2.45 -3.29 -20.62
CA PRO A 120 -2.17 -4.70 -20.75
C PRO A 120 -0.66 -4.95 -20.71
N LEU A 121 -0.26 -6.15 -20.28
CA LEU A 121 1.14 -6.57 -20.35
C LEU A 121 1.57 -6.62 -21.82
N THR A 122 2.82 -6.25 -22.10
CA THR A 122 3.40 -6.50 -23.42
C THR A 122 3.47 -8.01 -23.69
N PRO A 123 3.57 -8.46 -24.96
CA PRO A 123 3.72 -9.88 -25.27
C PRO A 123 4.88 -10.56 -24.52
N GLU A 124 6.02 -9.87 -24.37
CA GLU A 124 7.16 -10.33 -23.57
C GLU A 124 6.81 -10.40 -22.08
N GLY A 125 6.08 -9.41 -21.58
CA GLY A 125 5.56 -9.37 -20.22
C GLY A 125 4.62 -10.53 -19.91
N GLU A 126 3.73 -10.87 -20.84
CA GLU A 126 2.85 -12.03 -20.73
C GLU A 126 3.63 -13.34 -20.71
N LEU A 127 4.62 -13.51 -21.60
CA LEU A 127 5.48 -14.70 -21.63
C LEU A 127 6.23 -14.87 -20.32
N ARG A 128 6.81 -13.78 -19.80
CA ARG A 128 7.52 -13.79 -18.52
C ARG A 128 6.58 -14.10 -17.35
N CYS A 129 5.37 -13.52 -17.35
CA CYS A 129 4.34 -13.81 -16.36
C CYS A 129 3.92 -15.29 -16.40
N LYS A 130 3.68 -15.85 -17.59
CA LYS A 130 3.39 -17.29 -17.78
C LYS A 130 4.52 -18.17 -17.26
N TYR A 131 5.78 -17.83 -17.55
CA TYR A 131 6.95 -18.56 -17.05
C TYR A 131 7.03 -18.53 -15.50
N LEU A 132 6.89 -17.34 -14.90
CA LEU A 132 6.92 -17.19 -13.44
C LEU A 132 5.78 -17.95 -12.76
N LYS A 133 4.56 -17.88 -13.31
CA LYS A 133 3.41 -18.66 -12.82
C LYS A 133 3.68 -20.16 -12.85
N ARG A 134 4.24 -20.68 -13.94
CA ARG A 134 4.62 -22.11 -14.04
C ARG A 134 5.67 -22.49 -13.01
N LYS A 135 6.72 -21.68 -12.86
CA LYS A 135 7.80 -21.92 -11.89
C LYS A 135 7.27 -21.92 -10.45
N LEU A 136 6.42 -20.96 -10.11
CA LEU A 136 5.80 -20.87 -8.79
C LEU A 136 4.88 -22.08 -8.54
N LYS A 137 4.01 -22.43 -9.49
CA LYS A 137 3.13 -23.60 -9.39
C LYS A 137 3.92 -24.89 -9.19
N HIS A 138 4.97 -25.11 -10.00
CA HIS A 138 5.82 -26.29 -9.87
C HIS A 138 6.45 -26.37 -8.49
N LYS A 139 7.00 -25.25 -7.98
CA LYS A 139 7.60 -25.23 -6.64
C LYS A 139 6.57 -25.55 -5.56
N ILE A 140 5.41 -24.89 -5.56
CA ILE A 140 4.30 -25.14 -4.61
C ILE A 140 3.87 -26.61 -4.61
N THR A 141 3.68 -27.21 -5.80
CA THR A 141 3.30 -28.63 -5.92
C THR A 141 4.42 -29.57 -5.45
N SER A 142 5.67 -29.29 -5.84
CA SER A 142 6.83 -30.13 -5.46
C SER A 142 7.08 -30.15 -3.95
N THR A 143 6.87 -29.01 -3.28
CA THR A 143 7.04 -28.89 -1.82
C THR A 143 5.76 -29.20 -1.05
N ARG A 144 4.68 -29.59 -1.74
CA ARG A 144 3.36 -29.89 -1.16
C ARG A 144 2.85 -28.79 -0.21
N VAL A 145 3.15 -27.54 -0.53
CA VAL A 145 2.69 -26.39 0.25
C VAL A 145 1.32 -25.98 -0.26
N SER A 146 0.31 -25.94 0.60
CA SER A 146 -0.97 -25.31 0.27
C SER A 146 -0.83 -23.80 0.36
N ALA A 147 -0.73 -23.11 -0.78
CA ALA A 147 -0.67 -21.65 -0.80
C ALA A 147 -1.91 -21.01 -0.16
N ARG A 148 -3.07 -21.68 -0.25
CA ARG A 148 -4.32 -21.23 0.38
C ARG A 148 -4.25 -21.31 1.91
N GLU A 149 -3.69 -22.37 2.47
CA GLU A 149 -3.52 -22.47 3.93
C GLU A 149 -2.45 -21.49 4.41
N LEU A 150 -1.34 -21.37 3.67
CA LEU A 150 -0.22 -20.52 4.04
C LEU A 150 -0.55 -19.01 3.96
N LEU A 151 -1.36 -18.60 2.99
CA LEU A 151 -1.80 -17.22 2.83
C LEU A 151 -3.14 -16.94 3.51
N GLY A 152 -3.94 -17.97 3.76
CA GLY A 152 -5.24 -17.87 4.41
C GLY A 152 -5.12 -17.25 5.79
N ASP A 153 -4.08 -17.62 6.55
CA ASP A 153 -3.73 -16.99 7.83
C ASP A 153 -3.40 -15.49 7.74
N TYR A 154 -3.26 -14.91 6.55
CA TYR A 154 -3.00 -13.48 6.38
C TYR A 154 -4.19 -12.73 5.76
N ASP A 155 -5.28 -13.44 5.45
CA ASP A 155 -6.51 -12.88 4.90
C ASP A 155 -7.60 -12.82 5.99
N PRO A 156 -7.95 -11.63 6.51
CA PRO A 156 -9.00 -11.48 7.50
C PRO A 156 -10.40 -11.87 6.97
N HIS A 157 -10.64 -11.80 5.66
CA HIS A 157 -11.96 -12.11 5.06
C HIS A 157 -12.22 -13.61 4.94
N LEU A 158 -11.17 -14.41 4.74
CA LEU A 158 -11.27 -15.88 4.73
C LEU A 158 -11.44 -16.48 6.14
N ASN A 159 -11.11 -15.73 7.20
CA ASN A 159 -11.17 -16.21 8.58
C ASN A 159 -12.23 -15.49 9.44
N GLY A 160 -13.29 -14.96 8.81
CA GLY A 160 -14.40 -14.33 9.54
C GLY A 160 -14.00 -13.14 10.41
N GLY A 161 -13.00 -12.36 9.97
CA GLY A 161 -12.47 -11.19 10.69
C GLY A 161 -11.38 -11.51 11.73
N THR A 162 -10.95 -12.77 11.87
CA THR A 162 -9.92 -13.16 12.85
C THR A 162 -8.91 -14.15 12.28
N VAL A 163 -7.66 -13.72 12.14
CA VAL A 163 -6.53 -14.58 11.78
C VAL A 163 -6.17 -15.47 12.98
N GLY A 164 -6.09 -16.79 12.79
CA GLY A 164 -5.85 -17.77 13.86
C GLY A 164 -4.59 -17.52 14.69
N TRP A 165 -3.53 -16.97 14.08
CA TRP A 165 -2.28 -16.63 14.78
C TRP A 165 -2.36 -15.37 15.66
N MET A 166 -3.35 -14.48 15.43
CA MET A 166 -3.59 -13.31 16.29
C MET A 166 -4.11 -13.68 17.68
N LYS A 167 -4.54 -14.92 17.89
CA LYS A 167 -4.82 -15.44 19.24
C LYS A 167 -3.55 -15.79 20.02
N LYS A 168 -2.38 -15.90 19.38
CA LYS A 168 -1.16 -16.45 20.00
C LYS A 168 0.06 -15.53 20.01
N THR A 169 0.11 -14.47 19.21
CA THR A 169 1.24 -13.52 19.26
C THR A 169 0.82 -12.07 19.43
N SER A 170 1.03 -11.60 20.67
CA SER A 170 1.18 -10.22 21.08
C SER A 170 -0.06 -9.32 20.94
N LYS A 171 -0.43 -8.69 22.06
CA LYS A 171 -1.41 -7.61 22.20
C LYS A 171 -1.11 -6.37 21.33
N HIS A 172 -0.10 -6.38 20.45
CA HIS A 172 0.39 -5.23 19.69
C HIS A 172 0.45 -5.41 18.17
N THR A 173 0.03 -6.55 17.60
CA THR A 173 -0.05 -6.70 16.14
C THR A 173 -1.48 -6.37 15.67
N GLN A 174 -1.80 -5.08 15.54
CA GLN A 174 -3.03 -4.66 14.85
C GLN A 174 -2.97 -5.11 13.39
N PHE A 175 -4.08 -5.61 12.86
CA PHE A 175 -4.25 -5.81 11.42
C PHE A 175 -3.88 -4.51 10.71
N LEU A 176 -2.94 -4.62 9.76
CA LEU A 176 -2.42 -3.46 9.04
C LEU A 176 -3.28 -3.10 7.84
N CYS A 177 -3.98 -4.07 7.26
CA CYS A 177 -4.86 -3.87 6.14
C CYS A 177 -6.15 -4.67 6.35
N ASN A 178 -7.29 -3.97 6.46
CA ASN A 178 -8.62 -4.58 6.51
C ASN A 178 -9.30 -4.58 5.12
N LEU A 179 -8.62 -4.02 4.10
CA LEU A 179 -9.14 -3.95 2.75
C LEU A 179 -9.15 -5.36 2.12
N PRO A 180 -10.27 -5.79 1.51
CA PRO A 180 -10.35 -7.08 0.83
C PRO A 180 -9.25 -7.21 -0.24
N GLY A 181 -8.59 -8.37 -0.28
CA GLY A 181 -7.58 -8.66 -1.32
C GLY A 181 -6.24 -7.95 -1.19
N CYS A 182 -5.99 -7.24 -0.08
CA CYS A 182 -4.73 -6.56 0.19
C CYS A 182 -3.97 -7.24 1.33
N ILE A 183 -2.69 -7.54 1.12
CA ILE A 183 -1.77 -8.02 2.16
C ILE A 183 -0.74 -6.93 2.43
N SER A 184 -0.50 -6.63 3.70
CA SER A 184 0.52 -5.65 4.07
C SER A 184 1.92 -6.20 3.71
N ARG A 185 2.86 -5.37 3.24
CA ARG A 185 4.27 -5.66 2.99
C ARG A 185 4.90 -6.44 4.13
N SER A 186 4.66 -6.07 5.38
CA SER A 186 5.21 -6.79 6.54
C SER A 186 4.63 -8.21 6.66
N GLN A 187 3.32 -8.39 6.41
CA GLN A 187 2.69 -9.71 6.32
C GLN A 187 3.23 -10.50 5.11
N TYR A 188 3.34 -9.88 3.95
CA TYR A 188 3.91 -10.47 2.74
C TYR A 188 5.36 -10.92 2.95
N MET A 189 6.21 -10.10 3.56
CA MET A 189 7.60 -10.45 3.84
C MET A 189 7.69 -11.59 4.86
N ARG A 190 6.78 -11.67 5.84
CA ARG A 190 6.71 -12.81 6.78
C ARG A 190 6.30 -14.09 6.05
N VAL A 191 5.28 -14.04 5.21
CA VAL A 191 4.86 -15.13 4.32
C VAL A 191 6.01 -15.61 3.47
N MET A 192 6.71 -14.70 2.78
CA MET A 192 7.81 -15.03 1.89
C MET A 192 9.01 -15.60 2.66
N ARG A 193 9.23 -15.18 3.91
CA ARG A 193 10.26 -15.76 4.78
C ARG A 193 9.90 -17.18 5.22
N VAL A 194 8.66 -17.43 5.60
CA VAL A 194 8.16 -18.78 5.93
C VAL A 194 8.24 -19.69 4.71
N LEU A 195 7.82 -19.20 3.54
CA LEU A 195 8.01 -19.91 2.27
C LEU A 195 9.50 -20.17 2.01
N ALA A 196 10.36 -19.17 2.10
CA ALA A 196 11.80 -19.39 1.87
C ALA A 196 12.40 -20.47 2.79
N LEU A 197 11.96 -20.53 4.06
CA LEU A 197 12.37 -21.57 5.01
C LEU A 197 11.78 -22.95 4.72
N LEU A 198 10.55 -23.03 4.19
CA LEU A 198 9.90 -24.29 3.79
C LEU A 198 10.39 -24.80 2.42
N LEU A 199 11.05 -23.94 1.64
CA LEU A 199 11.46 -24.19 0.27
C LEU A 199 12.98 -24.43 0.10
N LEU A 200 13.75 -24.33 1.20
CA LEU A 200 15.14 -24.77 1.37
C LEU A 200 15.16 -26.17 2.02
#